data_AF-A0A2B7ZPJ8-F1
#
_entry.id   AF-A0A2B7ZPJ8-F1
#
_cell.length_a   1.000
_cell.length_b   1.000
_cell.length_c   1.000
_cell.angle_alpha   90.00
_cell.angle_beta   90.00
_cell.angle_gamma   90.00
#
_symmetry.space_group_name_H-M   'P 1'
#
loop_
_entity.id
_entity.type
_entity.pdbx_description
1 polymer ?
#
loop_
_entity_poly.entity_id
_entity_poly.type
_entity_poly.pdbx_seq_one_letter_code
_entity_poly.pdbx_strand_id
1 'polypeptide(L)'
;MQPNTNKHMATILLHDHQRLLPMKWRDEIMDVEQKNDWRAAIELLERADGNRQELYLRVIFLLLDFVVEGQYTREEHDYAAKKLKDFFAESQAKFSHDAEYLFFAGIIIYIGEWYFGMDSVEPATSMLEKAMTAEPNNTLYEWGYYSRIDQRPEQNTDLKLRLSENLLFKETSKLDWLRNKGLLGKYVLGTLEGTYEDIKAIKSSQ
;
A
#
# COMPACT_ATOMS: atom_id res chain seq x y z
N MET A 1 -25.45 -21.53 58.70
CA MET A 1 -25.40 -20.15 58.18
C MET A 1 -23.95 -19.70 58.17
N GLN A 2 -23.33 -19.71 56.99
CA GLN A 2 -22.08 -19.02 56.70
C GLN A 2 -22.29 -18.37 55.32
N PRO A 3 -22.02 -17.07 55.13
CA PRO A 3 -21.96 -16.51 53.80
C PRO A 3 -20.56 -15.98 53.46
N ASN A 4 -20.30 -16.06 52.15
CA ASN A 4 -19.46 -15.17 51.35
C ASN A 4 -17.93 -15.36 51.35
N THR A 5 -17.50 -16.34 50.56
CA THR A 5 -16.31 -16.24 49.72
C THR A 5 -16.70 -16.46 48.25
N ASN A 6 -17.17 -15.41 47.57
CA ASN A 6 -17.15 -15.36 46.11
C ASN A 6 -17.34 -13.93 45.59
N LYS A 7 -16.28 -13.11 45.68
CA LYS A 7 -16.24 -11.79 45.04
C LYS A 7 -14.90 -11.48 44.36
N HIS A 8 -14.06 -12.48 44.09
CA HIS A 8 -12.73 -12.27 43.47
C HIS A 8 -12.44 -13.14 42.24
N MET A 9 -13.45 -13.82 41.69
CA MET A 9 -13.29 -14.65 40.47
C MET A 9 -14.26 -14.24 39.35
N ALA A 10 -14.72 -12.98 39.34
CA ALA A 10 -15.69 -12.48 38.35
C ALA A 10 -15.16 -11.30 37.50
N THR A 11 -13.85 -11.03 37.50
CA THR A 11 -13.28 -9.86 36.78
C THR A 11 -12.17 -10.25 35.79
N ILE A 12 -11.97 -11.54 35.51
CA ILE A 12 -10.95 -11.99 34.54
C ILE A 12 -11.59 -12.93 33.52
N LEU A 13 -12.69 -12.50 32.88
CA LEU A 13 -13.28 -13.20 31.72
C LEU A 13 -14.03 -12.20 30.82
N LEU A 14 -13.41 -11.05 30.51
CA LEU A 14 -14.00 -10.05 29.60
C LEU A 14 -13.01 -9.45 28.59
N HIS A 15 -11.82 -10.04 28.43
CA HIS A 15 -10.76 -9.49 27.58
C HIS A 15 -10.17 -10.47 26.55
N ASP A 16 -10.95 -11.43 26.04
CA ASP A 16 -10.42 -12.31 24.99
C ASP A 16 -11.45 -12.80 23.95
N HIS A 17 -12.36 -11.91 23.55
CA HIS A 17 -13.27 -12.16 22.42
C HIS A 17 -13.13 -11.19 21.24
N GLN A 18 -12.07 -10.37 21.19
CA GLN A 18 -11.77 -9.53 20.02
C GLN A 18 -10.85 -10.17 18.98
N ARG A 19 -10.49 -11.46 19.12
CA ARG A 19 -9.50 -12.12 18.23
C ARG A 19 -10.04 -12.95 17.06
N LEU A 20 -11.35 -13.05 16.83
CA LEU A 20 -11.88 -13.97 15.80
C LEU A 20 -13.17 -13.48 15.08
N LEU A 21 -13.28 -12.19 14.77
CA LEU A 21 -14.18 -11.77 13.68
C LEU A 21 -13.29 -11.47 12.46
N PRO A 22 -13.56 -12.08 11.28
CA PRO A 22 -12.97 -11.61 10.04
C PRO A 22 -13.11 -10.09 10.00
N MET A 23 -12.01 -9.39 9.78
CA MET A 23 -12.02 -7.94 9.71
C MET A 23 -12.92 -7.53 8.55
N LYS A 24 -14.22 -7.29 8.83
CA LYS A 24 -15.29 -7.10 7.85
C LYS A 24 -14.91 -6.11 6.73
N TRP A 25 -14.11 -5.09 7.08
CA TRP A 25 -13.60 -4.12 6.13
C TRP A 25 -12.69 -4.71 5.04
N ARG A 26 -11.94 -5.79 5.30
CA ARG A 26 -11.05 -6.45 4.32
C ARG A 26 -11.86 -7.11 3.20
N ASP A 27 -12.92 -7.81 3.57
CA ASP A 27 -13.82 -8.42 2.58
C ASP A 27 -14.57 -7.32 1.80
N GLU A 28 -15.02 -6.28 2.50
CA GLU A 28 -15.69 -5.13 1.87
C GLU A 28 -14.77 -4.39 0.89
N ILE A 29 -13.52 -4.05 1.25
CA ILE A 29 -12.61 -3.37 0.32
C ILE A 29 -12.23 -4.27 -0.88
N MET A 30 -12.18 -5.59 -0.71
CA MET A 30 -11.95 -6.51 -1.83
C MET A 30 -13.10 -6.49 -2.83
N ASP A 31 -14.35 -6.50 -2.37
CA ASP A 31 -15.53 -6.38 -3.24
C ASP A 31 -15.56 -5.02 -3.94
N VAL A 32 -15.24 -3.94 -3.22
CA VAL A 32 -15.14 -2.58 -3.75
C VAL A 32 -14.09 -2.48 -4.86
N GLU A 33 -12.88 -3.00 -4.63
CA GLU A 33 -11.81 -3.01 -5.64
C GLU A 33 -12.18 -3.85 -6.87
N GLN A 34 -12.85 -5.00 -6.69
CA GLN A 34 -13.28 -5.85 -7.81
C GLN A 34 -14.30 -5.15 -8.71
N LYS A 35 -15.17 -4.31 -8.13
CA LYS A 35 -16.18 -3.54 -8.85
C LYS A 35 -15.67 -2.19 -9.36
N ASN A 36 -14.45 -1.80 -8.98
CA ASN A 36 -13.92 -0.47 -9.16
C ASN A 36 -14.85 0.64 -8.62
N ASP A 37 -15.48 0.40 -7.46
CA ASP A 37 -16.47 1.29 -6.87
C ASP A 37 -15.82 2.35 -5.98
N TRP A 38 -15.29 3.39 -6.62
CA TRP A 38 -14.59 4.47 -5.93
C TRP A 38 -15.46 5.21 -4.89
N ARG A 39 -16.79 5.24 -5.07
CA ARG A 39 -17.72 5.85 -4.10
C ARG A 39 -17.80 5.00 -2.84
N ALA A 40 -18.02 3.71 -3.01
CA ALA A 40 -18.06 2.77 -1.89
C ALA A 40 -16.72 2.71 -1.13
N ALA A 41 -15.59 2.94 -1.80
CA ALA A 41 -14.28 3.05 -1.14
C ALA A 41 -14.19 4.27 -0.21
N ILE A 42 -14.65 5.44 -0.66
CA ILE A 42 -14.71 6.65 0.17
C ILE A 42 -15.60 6.39 1.39
N GLU A 43 -16.82 5.90 1.17
CA GLU A 43 -17.76 5.61 2.25
C GLU A 43 -17.20 4.58 3.24
N LEU A 44 -16.51 3.55 2.74
CA LEU A 44 -15.86 2.54 3.58
C LEU A 44 -14.79 3.14 4.49
N LEU A 45 -13.94 4.02 3.96
CA LEU A 45 -12.90 4.66 4.77
C LEU A 45 -13.49 5.65 5.78
N GLU A 46 -14.49 6.44 5.38
CA GLU A 46 -15.12 7.44 6.27
C GLU A 46 -15.86 6.82 7.45
N ARG A 47 -16.47 5.65 7.26
CA ARG A 47 -17.14 4.92 8.34
C ARG A 47 -16.21 3.99 9.12
N ALA A 48 -14.99 3.76 8.65
CA ALA A 48 -14.07 2.86 9.30
C ALA A 48 -13.48 3.52 10.56
N ASP A 49 -13.90 3.05 11.73
CA ASP A 49 -13.27 3.47 12.97
C ASP A 49 -11.82 2.97 13.07
N GLY A 50 -10.90 3.87 13.41
CA GLY A 50 -9.56 3.57 13.91
C GLY A 50 -8.39 3.84 12.96
N ASN A 51 -7.20 3.43 13.41
CA ASN A 51 -5.91 3.70 12.77
C ASN A 51 -5.56 2.59 11.74
N ARG A 52 -6.26 2.54 10.60
CA ARG A 52 -6.15 1.43 9.63
C ARG A 52 -5.32 1.78 8.40
N GLN A 53 -4.00 1.78 8.58
CA GLN A 53 -3.01 2.10 7.53
C GLN A 53 -3.30 1.40 6.18
N GLU A 54 -3.51 0.09 6.20
CA GLU A 54 -3.74 -0.70 4.97
C GLU A 54 -4.99 -0.23 4.22
N LEU A 55 -6.07 0.10 4.93
CA LEU A 55 -7.30 0.59 4.30
C LEU A 55 -7.08 1.96 3.64
N TYR A 56 -6.36 2.87 4.31
CA TYR A 56 -5.98 4.16 3.72
C TYR A 56 -5.22 3.96 2.42
N LEU A 57 -4.15 3.17 2.43
CA LEU A 57 -3.31 2.94 1.26
C LEU A 57 -4.10 2.36 0.08
N ARG A 58 -4.99 1.39 0.35
CA ARG A 58 -5.81 0.74 -0.69
C ARG A 58 -6.87 1.68 -1.27
N VAL A 59 -7.55 2.45 -0.42
CA VAL A 59 -8.54 3.45 -0.88
C VAL A 59 -7.86 4.57 -1.65
N ILE A 60 -6.74 5.10 -1.16
CA ILE A 60 -5.94 6.11 -1.86
C ILE A 60 -5.51 5.59 -3.24
N PHE A 61 -5.01 4.35 -3.32
CA PHE A 61 -4.61 3.77 -4.59
C PHE A 61 -5.80 3.61 -5.56
N LEU A 62 -6.95 3.11 -5.09
CA LEU A 62 -8.14 2.97 -5.93
C LEU A 62 -8.64 4.33 -6.44
N LEU A 63 -8.63 5.36 -5.59
CA LEU A 63 -9.00 6.71 -6.00
C LEU A 63 -8.00 7.28 -7.01
N LEU A 64 -6.70 7.02 -6.85
CA LEU A 64 -5.68 7.43 -7.81
C LEU A 64 -5.90 6.75 -9.17
N ASP A 65 -6.09 5.43 -9.18
CA ASP A 65 -6.40 4.66 -10.40
C ASP A 65 -7.64 5.23 -11.11
N PHE A 66 -8.71 5.53 -10.35
CA PHE A 66 -9.91 6.15 -10.88
C PHE A 66 -9.66 7.54 -11.49
N VAL A 67 -8.94 8.44 -10.82
CA VAL A 67 -8.74 9.82 -11.34
C VAL A 67 -7.74 9.87 -12.50
N VAL A 68 -6.83 8.88 -12.61
CA VAL A 68 -5.84 8.81 -13.69
C VAL A 68 -6.41 8.10 -14.93
N GLU A 69 -7.01 6.91 -14.75
CA GLU A 69 -7.38 6.00 -15.85
C GLU A 69 -8.90 5.81 -16.01
N GLY A 70 -9.70 6.30 -15.06
CA GLY A 70 -11.13 6.07 -15.02
C GLY A 70 -11.93 6.83 -16.08
N GLN A 71 -13.18 6.39 -16.28
CA GLN A 71 -14.19 7.15 -17.00
C GLN A 71 -15.05 7.89 -15.99
N TYR A 72 -15.10 9.22 -16.10
CA TYR A 72 -15.76 10.06 -15.10
C TYR A 72 -16.30 11.35 -15.71
N THR A 73 -17.28 11.94 -15.03
CA THR A 73 -17.58 13.36 -15.25
C THR A 73 -16.54 14.22 -14.54
N ARG A 74 -16.50 15.51 -14.90
CA ARG A 74 -15.62 16.47 -14.23
C ARG A 74 -15.92 16.58 -12.73
N GLU A 75 -17.20 16.56 -12.36
CA GLU A 75 -17.62 16.67 -10.96
C GLU A 75 -17.19 15.45 -10.14
N GLU A 76 -17.26 14.25 -10.73
CA GLU A 76 -16.79 13.02 -10.10
C GLU A 76 -15.27 13.04 -9.89
N HIS A 77 -14.53 13.47 -10.91
CA HIS A 77 -13.08 13.65 -10.83
C HIS A 77 -12.66 14.64 -9.75
N ASP A 78 -13.22 15.85 -9.78
CA ASP A 78 -12.91 16.91 -8.81
C ASP A 78 -13.20 16.45 -7.38
N TYR A 79 -14.31 15.73 -7.16
CA TYR A 79 -14.67 15.18 -5.86
C TYR A 79 -13.71 14.07 -5.41
N ALA A 80 -13.40 13.10 -6.27
CA ALA A 80 -12.50 12.01 -5.96
C ALA A 80 -11.06 12.50 -5.72
N ALA A 81 -10.58 13.44 -6.55
CA ALA A 81 -9.26 14.06 -6.40
C ALA A 81 -9.14 14.83 -5.09
N LYS A 82 -10.19 15.56 -4.68
CA LYS A 82 -10.22 16.21 -3.36
C LYS A 82 -10.13 15.17 -2.24
N LYS A 83 -10.93 14.09 -2.30
CA LYS A 83 -10.92 13.03 -1.29
C LYS A 83 -9.59 12.30 -1.21
N LEU A 84 -8.99 12.01 -2.37
CA LEU A 84 -7.65 11.42 -2.48
C LEU A 84 -6.62 12.26 -1.70
N LYS A 85 -6.61 13.58 -1.95
CA LYS A 85 -5.70 14.50 -1.25
C LYS A 85 -5.98 14.57 0.25
N ASP A 86 -7.24 14.66 0.65
CA ASP A 86 -7.63 14.73 2.07
C ASP A 86 -7.22 13.46 2.83
N PHE A 87 -7.50 12.28 2.27
CA PHE A 87 -7.13 10.99 2.88
C PHE A 87 -5.63 10.78 2.93
N PHE A 88 -4.90 11.19 1.91
CA PHE A 88 -3.43 11.13 1.93
C PHE A 88 -2.84 12.02 3.03
N ALA A 89 -3.32 13.26 3.17
CA ALA A 89 -2.85 14.15 4.23
C ALA A 89 -3.14 13.57 5.63
N GLU A 90 -4.33 13.00 5.80
CA GLU A 90 -4.70 12.34 7.05
C GLU A 90 -3.84 11.10 7.34
N SER A 91 -3.63 10.23 6.35
CA SER A 91 -2.79 9.04 6.53
C SER A 91 -1.34 9.41 6.78
N GLN A 92 -0.82 10.46 6.14
CA GLN A 92 0.54 10.93 6.34
C GLN A 92 0.75 11.42 7.78
N ALA A 93 -0.22 12.16 8.34
CA ALA A 93 -0.17 12.59 9.72
C ALA A 93 -0.15 11.41 10.72
N LYS A 94 -0.77 10.29 10.37
CA LYS A 94 -0.90 9.10 11.24
C LYS A 94 0.25 8.10 11.10
N PHE A 95 0.73 7.86 9.88
CA PHE A 95 1.54 6.68 9.55
C PHE A 95 2.91 7.00 8.94
N SER A 96 3.32 8.27 8.84
CA SER A 96 4.60 8.67 8.21
C SER A 96 5.87 8.13 8.88
N HIS A 97 5.75 7.46 10.02
CA HIS A 97 6.85 6.78 10.71
C HIS A 97 6.95 5.28 10.37
N ASP A 98 5.93 4.71 9.72
CA ASP A 98 5.86 3.29 9.39
C ASP A 98 6.50 3.02 8.02
N ALA A 99 7.38 2.02 7.96
CA ALA A 99 8.14 1.71 6.75
C ALA A 99 7.26 1.17 5.61
N GLU A 100 6.24 0.37 5.93
CA GLU A 100 5.27 -0.13 4.96
C GLU A 100 4.44 1.02 4.38
N TYR A 101 4.01 1.95 5.22
CA TYR A 101 3.30 3.15 4.77
C TYR A 101 4.17 3.97 3.81
N LEU A 102 5.40 4.27 4.20
CA LEU A 102 6.33 5.04 3.39
C LEU A 102 6.61 4.36 2.04
N PHE A 103 6.77 3.03 2.03
CA PHE A 103 6.97 2.28 0.80
C PHE A 103 5.78 2.45 -0.17
N PHE A 104 4.57 2.13 0.29
CA PHE A 104 3.40 2.19 -0.59
C PHE A 104 2.98 3.62 -0.94
N ALA A 105 3.04 4.56 0.01
CA ALA A 105 2.76 5.96 -0.24
C ALA A 105 3.75 6.54 -1.27
N GLY A 106 5.04 6.20 -1.16
CA GLY A 106 6.04 6.57 -2.15
C GLY A 106 5.69 6.08 -3.55
N ILE A 107 5.29 4.82 -3.69
CA ILE A 107 4.83 4.26 -4.99
C ILE A 107 3.60 5.00 -5.51
N ILE A 108 2.59 5.22 -4.66
CA ILE A 108 1.35 5.91 -5.01
C ILE A 108 1.65 7.32 -5.52
N ILE A 109 2.46 8.10 -4.80
CA ILE A 109 2.81 9.47 -5.19
C ILE A 109 3.56 9.47 -6.51
N TYR A 110 4.47 8.51 -6.73
CA TYR A 110 5.23 8.42 -7.97
C TYR A 110 4.34 8.24 -9.22
N ILE A 111 3.12 7.70 -9.07
CA ILE A 111 2.18 7.50 -10.17
C ILE A 111 1.47 8.81 -10.57
N GLY A 112 1.25 9.73 -9.63
CA GLY A 112 0.44 10.92 -9.89
C GLY A 112 0.65 12.01 -8.85
N GLU A 113 1.87 12.51 -8.74
CA GLU A 113 2.33 13.44 -7.71
C GLU A 113 1.49 14.73 -7.64
N TRP A 114 0.99 15.19 -8.79
CA TRP A 114 0.16 16.39 -8.89
C TRP A 114 -1.16 16.28 -8.11
N TYR A 115 -1.75 15.08 -8.02
CA TYR A 115 -2.98 14.86 -7.25
C TYR A 115 -2.77 15.03 -5.74
N PHE A 116 -1.53 14.91 -5.28
CA PHE A 116 -1.14 15.11 -3.88
C PHE A 116 -0.67 16.56 -3.62
N GLY A 117 -0.70 17.42 -4.64
CA GLY A 117 -0.23 18.81 -4.56
C GLY A 117 1.30 18.92 -4.47
N MET A 118 2.02 17.99 -5.10
CA MET A 118 3.48 17.99 -5.16
C MET A 118 3.95 18.49 -6.53
N ASP A 119 5.01 19.30 -6.53
CA ASP A 119 5.60 19.86 -7.75
C ASP A 119 6.63 18.92 -8.40
N SER A 120 7.05 17.87 -7.69
CA SER A 120 8.04 16.90 -8.14
C SER A 120 7.84 15.54 -7.46
N VAL A 121 8.50 14.50 -7.98
CA VAL A 121 8.54 13.16 -7.38
C VAL A 121 9.54 13.03 -6.22
N GLU A 122 10.28 14.09 -5.88
CA GLU A 122 11.29 14.05 -4.79
C GLU A 122 10.71 13.62 -3.43
N PRO A 123 9.50 14.02 -3.03
CA PRO A 123 8.89 13.51 -1.79
C PRO A 123 8.66 11.99 -1.84
N ALA A 124 8.25 11.45 -2.99
CA ALA A 124 8.10 10.01 -3.19
C ALA A 124 9.45 9.29 -3.03
N THR A 125 10.50 9.84 -3.65
CA THR A 125 11.88 9.36 -3.50
C THR A 125 12.28 9.27 -2.03
N SER A 126 12.07 10.35 -1.27
CA SER A 126 12.42 10.39 0.15
C SER A 126 11.64 9.36 0.97
N MET A 127 10.38 9.09 0.63
CA MET A 127 9.61 8.05 1.31
C MET A 127 10.15 6.65 1.03
N LEU A 128 10.47 6.33 -0.22
CA LEU A 128 11.04 5.04 -0.60
C LEU A 128 12.42 4.82 0.04
N GLU A 129 13.27 5.85 0.05
CA GLU A 129 14.58 5.81 0.70
C GLU A 129 14.46 5.58 2.21
N LYS A 130 13.51 6.25 2.88
CA LYS A 130 13.25 6.06 4.31
C LYS A 130 12.72 4.67 4.61
N ALA A 131 11.82 4.12 3.80
CA ALA A 131 11.32 2.75 3.95
C ALA A 131 12.47 1.73 3.84
N MET A 132 13.30 1.86 2.80
CA MET A 132 14.49 1.03 2.60
C MET A 132 15.48 1.14 3.77
N THR A 133 15.72 2.35 4.27
CA THR A 133 16.65 2.59 5.38
C THR A 133 16.11 2.07 6.72
N ALA A 134 14.81 2.15 6.95
CA ALA A 134 14.16 1.64 8.16
C ALA A 134 14.18 0.10 8.22
N GLU A 135 14.04 -0.56 7.07
CA GLU A 135 14.11 -2.01 6.94
C GLU A 135 15.15 -2.46 5.89
N PRO A 136 16.45 -2.37 6.20
CA PRO A 136 17.52 -2.59 5.21
C PRO A 136 17.62 -4.03 4.69
N ASN A 137 16.97 -4.99 5.35
CA ASN A 137 16.91 -6.38 4.90
C ASN A 137 15.64 -6.69 4.09
N ASN A 138 14.78 -5.68 3.84
CA ASN A 138 13.57 -5.83 3.05
C ASN A 138 13.89 -5.59 1.58
N THR A 139 14.22 -6.67 0.86
CA THR A 139 14.59 -6.68 -0.56
C THR A 139 13.52 -6.06 -1.46
N LEU A 140 12.25 -6.10 -1.05
CA LEU A 140 11.16 -5.44 -1.78
C LEU A 140 11.25 -3.90 -1.68
N TYR A 141 11.66 -3.37 -0.53
CA TYR A 141 11.81 -1.92 -0.35
C TYR A 141 13.06 -1.41 -1.08
N GLU A 142 14.15 -2.17 -1.02
CA GLU A 142 15.34 -1.93 -1.83
C GLU A 142 15.00 -1.92 -3.33
N TRP A 143 14.28 -2.94 -3.80
CA TRP A 143 13.82 -3.00 -5.19
C TRP A 143 12.94 -1.79 -5.56
N GLY A 144 11.97 -1.41 -4.72
CA GLY A 144 11.07 -0.29 -5.01
C GLY A 144 11.81 1.04 -5.16
N TYR A 145 12.82 1.27 -4.31
CA TYR A 145 13.69 2.45 -4.43
C TYR A 145 14.46 2.46 -5.75
N TYR A 146 15.22 1.40 -6.06
CA TYR A 146 16.05 1.37 -7.27
C TYR A 146 15.25 1.29 -8.57
N SER A 147 14.07 0.66 -8.56
CA SER A 147 13.20 0.57 -9.74
C SER A 147 12.55 1.90 -10.12
N ARG A 148 12.30 2.80 -9.15
CA ARG A 148 11.60 4.06 -9.39
C ARG A 148 12.51 5.28 -9.46
N ILE A 149 13.57 5.32 -8.64
CA ILE A 149 14.36 6.55 -8.43
C ILE A 149 15.64 6.56 -9.24
N ASP A 150 16.35 5.44 -9.26
CA ASP A 150 17.63 5.34 -9.96
C ASP A 150 17.51 4.46 -11.21
N GLN A 151 16.77 5.01 -12.18
CA GLN A 151 16.48 4.36 -13.45
C GLN A 151 17.67 4.32 -14.42
N ARG A 152 18.81 4.95 -14.09
CA ARG A 152 20.03 4.96 -14.90
C ARG A 152 20.42 3.52 -15.30
N PRO A 153 20.23 3.14 -16.58
CA PRO A 153 20.46 1.76 -17.02
C PRO A 153 21.89 1.29 -16.75
N GLU A 154 22.85 2.20 -16.82
CA GLU A 154 24.27 1.91 -16.65
C GLU A 154 24.71 1.58 -15.23
N GLN A 155 23.93 1.90 -14.19
CA GLN A 155 24.36 1.73 -12.79
C GLN A 155 23.64 0.62 -12.04
N ASN A 156 22.32 0.45 -12.26
CA ASN A 156 21.52 -0.43 -11.40
C ASN A 156 20.80 -1.57 -12.14
N THR A 157 21.04 -1.77 -13.44
CA THR A 157 20.35 -2.82 -14.21
C THR A 157 20.59 -4.21 -13.63
N ASP A 158 21.83 -4.54 -13.27
CA ASP A 158 22.17 -5.84 -12.65
C ASP A 158 21.54 -6.00 -11.27
N LEU A 159 21.57 -4.94 -10.46
CA LEU A 159 20.96 -4.92 -9.13
C LEU A 159 19.45 -5.14 -9.21
N LYS A 160 18.76 -4.38 -10.08
CA LYS A 160 17.32 -4.50 -10.30
C LYS A 160 16.93 -5.88 -10.79
N LEU A 161 17.69 -6.46 -11.72
CA LEU A 161 17.45 -7.82 -12.19
C LEU A 161 17.57 -8.84 -11.06
N ARG A 162 18.70 -8.80 -10.32
CA ARG A 162 18.95 -9.71 -9.19
C ARG A 162 17.87 -9.61 -8.11
N LEU A 163 17.46 -8.39 -7.77
CA LEU A 163 16.39 -8.17 -6.79
C LEU A 163 15.06 -8.73 -7.31
N SER A 164 14.73 -8.46 -8.58
CA SER A 164 13.48 -8.95 -9.18
C SER A 164 13.45 -10.49 -9.24
N GLU A 165 14.55 -11.12 -9.66
CA GLU A 165 14.68 -12.58 -9.67
C GLU A 165 14.54 -13.21 -8.27
N ASN A 166 15.19 -12.62 -7.27
CA ASN A 166 15.08 -13.12 -5.90
C ASN A 166 13.64 -12.99 -5.39
N LEU A 167 12.99 -11.84 -5.61
CA LEU A 167 11.61 -11.62 -5.19
C LEU A 167 10.64 -12.57 -5.88
N LEU A 168 10.74 -12.73 -7.21
CA LEU A 168 9.82 -13.53 -8.02
C LEU A 168 9.99 -15.04 -7.83
N PHE A 169 11.23 -15.52 -7.62
CA PHE A 169 11.53 -16.96 -7.65
C PHE A 169 11.98 -17.54 -6.31
N LYS A 170 12.31 -16.72 -5.30
CA LYS A 170 12.84 -17.19 -4.02
C LYS A 170 12.07 -16.67 -2.80
N GLU A 171 11.40 -15.53 -2.88
CA GLU A 171 10.70 -14.90 -1.75
C GLU A 171 9.17 -15.01 -1.83
N THR A 172 8.65 -16.24 -1.80
CA THR A 172 7.21 -16.51 -1.90
C THR A 172 6.36 -15.76 -0.86
N SER A 173 6.86 -15.60 0.37
CA SER A 173 6.15 -14.88 1.44
C SER A 173 5.94 -13.40 1.14
N LYS A 174 6.87 -12.73 0.43
CA LYS A 174 6.71 -11.33 0.00
C LYS A 174 5.67 -11.22 -1.11
N LEU A 175 5.65 -12.18 -2.03
CA LEU A 175 4.63 -12.23 -3.09
C LEU A 175 3.24 -12.45 -2.50
N ASP A 176 3.10 -13.35 -1.53
CA ASP A 176 1.82 -13.57 -0.84
C ASP A 176 1.40 -12.35 -0.02
N TRP A 177 2.35 -11.69 0.64
CA TRP A 177 2.09 -10.42 1.31
C TRP A 177 1.57 -9.35 0.32
N LEU A 178 2.21 -9.18 -0.85
CA LEU A 178 1.73 -8.27 -1.90
C LEU A 178 0.33 -8.65 -2.39
N ARG A 179 0.07 -9.93 -2.68
CA ARG A 179 -1.25 -10.40 -3.11
C ARG A 179 -2.36 -10.06 -2.11
N ASN A 180 -2.02 -10.06 -0.82
CA ASN A 180 -2.95 -9.69 0.25
C ASN A 180 -3.21 -8.18 0.38
N LYS A 181 -2.49 -7.32 -0.35
CA LYS A 181 -2.69 -5.86 -0.38
C LYS A 181 -3.68 -5.39 -1.45
N GLY A 182 -4.45 -6.31 -2.04
CA GLY A 182 -5.51 -5.95 -2.99
C GLY A 182 -4.96 -5.37 -4.30
N LEU A 183 -5.68 -4.39 -4.86
CA LEU A 183 -5.32 -3.77 -6.13
C LEU A 183 -3.92 -3.12 -6.09
N LEU A 184 -3.60 -2.40 -5.00
CA LEU A 184 -2.29 -1.79 -4.78
C LEU A 184 -1.16 -2.83 -4.84
N GLY A 185 -1.34 -3.97 -4.17
CA GLY A 185 -0.38 -5.05 -4.18
C GLY A 185 -0.19 -5.68 -5.56
N LYS A 186 -1.28 -5.88 -6.31
CA LYS A 186 -1.24 -6.35 -7.69
C LYS A 186 -0.48 -5.40 -8.60
N TYR A 187 -0.67 -4.08 -8.44
CA TYR A 187 0.07 -3.08 -9.21
C TYR A 187 1.59 -3.18 -8.96
N VAL A 188 2.00 -3.29 -7.70
CA VAL A 188 3.42 -3.46 -7.35
C VAL A 188 3.98 -4.76 -7.93
N LEU A 189 3.23 -5.86 -7.83
CA LEU A 189 3.63 -7.15 -8.41
C LEU A 189 3.78 -7.07 -9.94
N GLY A 190 2.83 -6.46 -10.64
CA GLY A 190 2.93 -6.26 -12.09
C GLY A 190 4.12 -5.38 -12.49
N THR A 191 4.43 -4.35 -11.69
CA THR A 191 5.64 -3.53 -11.89
C THR A 191 6.92 -4.37 -11.70
N LEU A 192 6.94 -5.25 -10.70
CA LEU A 192 8.05 -6.16 -10.44
C LEU A 192 8.27 -7.15 -11.60
N GLU A 193 7.20 -7.76 -12.08
CA GLU A 193 7.23 -8.66 -13.25
C GLU A 193 7.69 -7.93 -14.51
N GLY A 194 7.14 -6.74 -14.79
CA GLY A 194 7.54 -5.91 -15.93
C GLY A 194 9.02 -5.51 -15.86
N THR A 195 9.49 -5.09 -14.68
CA THR A 195 10.92 -4.74 -14.48
C THR A 195 11.84 -5.93 -14.81
N TYR A 196 11.45 -7.14 -14.40
CA TYR A 196 12.22 -8.35 -14.70
C TYR A 196 12.27 -8.65 -16.20
N GLU A 197 11.11 -8.67 -16.86
CA GLU A 197 11.02 -9.02 -18.29
C GLU A 197 11.71 -7.97 -19.17
N ASP A 198 11.55 -6.68 -18.88
CA ASP A 198 12.17 -5.59 -19.64
C ASP A 198 13.71 -5.68 -19.59
N ILE A 199 14.28 -5.86 -18.40
CA ILE A 199 15.73 -5.96 -18.24
C ILE A 199 16.27 -7.24 -18.90
N LYS A 200 15.56 -8.36 -18.77
CA LYS A 200 15.94 -9.62 -19.40
C LYS A 200 15.93 -9.53 -20.93
N ALA A 201 14.94 -8.85 -21.52
CA ALA A 201 14.85 -8.63 -22.95
C ALA A 201 16.02 -7.77 -23.47
N ILE A 202 16.38 -6.71 -22.74
CA ILE A 202 17.54 -5.86 -23.06
C ILE A 202 18.83 -6.68 -23.08
N LYS A 203 19.06 -7.50 -22.04
CA LYS A 203 20.28 -8.32 -21.93
C LYS A 203 20.36 -9.46 -22.95
N SER A 204 19.22 -9.99 -23.39
CA SER A 204 19.18 -11.05 -24.40
C SER A 204 19.42 -10.53 -25.82
N SER A 205 19.35 -9.21 -26.00
CA SER A 205 19.50 -8.52 -27.29
C SER A 205 20.90 -7.91 -27.49
N GLN A 206 21.81 -8.08 -26.51
CA GLN A 206 23.22 -7.68 -26.54
C GLN A 206 24.12 -8.88 -26.82
#